data_AF-A0A7Z6U407-F1
#
_entry.id   AF-A0A7Z6U407-F1
#
_cell.length_a   1.000
_cell.length_b   1.000
_cell.length_c   1.000
_cell.angle_alpha   90.00
_cell.angle_beta   90.00
_cell.angle_gamma   90.00
#
_symmetry.space_group_name_H-M   'P 1'
#
loop_
_entity.id
_entity.type
_entity.pdbx_description
1 polymer ?
#
loop_
_entity_poly.entity_id
_entity_poly.type
_entity_poly.pdbx_seq_one_letter_code
_entity_poly.pdbx_strand_id
1 'polypeptide(L)' 'MGLKVAGGIRTFDEARIYMALVRARFGLQWINAGRLRLGGSSLLDDLLARLGLLESHGGGDGF' A
#
# COMPACT_ATOMS: atom_id res chain seq x y z
N MET A 1 11.34 14.86 9.25
CA MET A 1 10.14 15.18 8.45
C MET A 1 9.82 13.98 7.58
N GLY A 2 8.68 13.31 7.80
CA GLY A 2 8.25 12.14 7.03
C GLY A 2 6.93 12.41 6.33
N LEU A 3 6.76 11.87 5.11
CA LEU A 3 5.53 11.98 4.33
C LEU A 3 4.59 10.84 4.70
N LYS A 4 3.47 11.21 5.32
CA LYS A 4 2.37 10.28 5.63
C LYS A 4 1.32 10.41 4.54
N VAL A 5 1.24 9.43 3.66
CA VAL A 5 0.15 9.32 2.70
C VAL A 5 -0.96 8.53 3.38
N ALA A 6 -1.79 9.24 4.13
CA ALA A 6 -2.98 8.70 4.80
C ALA A 6 -4.23 9.28 4.14
N GLY A 7 -4.38 8.99 2.85
CA GLY A 7 -5.48 9.50 2.04
C GLY A 7 -5.93 8.44 1.06
N GLY A 8 -6.80 7.53 1.51
CA GLY A 8 -7.65 6.74 0.62
C GLY A 8 -6.95 5.77 -0.32
N ILE A 9 -5.68 5.40 -0.13
CA ILE A 9 -5.05 4.33 -0.90
C ILE A 9 -5.69 3.02 -0.45
N ARG A 10 -6.38 2.33 -1.36
CA ARG A 10 -7.14 1.10 -1.07
C ARG A 10 -6.44 -0.13 -1.57
N THR A 11 -5.57 0.03 -2.58
CA THR A 11 -4.94 -1.06 -3.31
C THR A 11 -3.43 -0.88 -3.43
N PHE A 12 -2.71 -1.99 -3.52
CA PHE A 12 -1.27 -2.00 -3.72
C PHE A 12 -0.85 -1.32 -5.04
N ASP A 13 -1.71 -1.32 -6.06
CA ASP A 13 -1.43 -0.65 -7.33
C ASP A 13 -1.37 0.88 -7.16
N GLU A 14 -2.35 1.47 -6.48
CA GLU A 14 -2.29 2.89 -6.10
C GLU A 14 -1.05 3.19 -5.26
N ALA A 15 -0.74 2.34 -4.27
CA ALA A 15 0.47 2.49 -3.45
C ALA A 15 1.76 2.51 -4.29
N ARG A 16 1.85 1.67 -5.33
CA ARG A 16 2.99 1.64 -6.26
C ARG A 16 3.13 2.94 -7.05
N ILE A 17 2.01 3.52 -7.50
CA ILE A 17 2.02 4.81 -8.20
C ILE A 17 2.58 5.91 -7.28
N TYR A 18 2.11 5.95 -6.02
CA TYR A 18 2.64 6.89 -5.03
C TYR A 18 4.13 6.66 -4.73
N MET A 19 4.58 5.40 -4.61
CA MET A 19 6.00 5.09 -4.45
C MET A 19 6.82 5.54 -5.67
N ALA A 20 6.32 5.34 -6.89
CA ALA A 20 6.99 5.77 -8.11
C ALA A 20 7.09 7.30 -8.19
N LEU A 21 6.03 8.03 -7.83
CA LEU A 21 6.02 9.49 -7.76
C LEU A 21 7.01 10.02 -6.72
N VAL A 22 7.03 9.45 -5.52
CA VAL A 22 7.97 9.84 -4.46
C VAL A 22 9.41 9.54 -4.88
N ARG A 23 9.65 8.38 -5.50
CA ARG A 23 10.97 8.03 -6.05
C ARG A 23 11.40 9.00 -7.14
N ALA A 24 10.52 9.35 -8.07
CA ALA A 24 10.83 10.26 -9.16
C ALA A 24 11.12 11.69 -8.66
N ARG A 25 10.41 12.13 -7.61
CA ARG A 25 10.53 13.50 -7.09
C ARG A 25 11.60 13.70 -6.03
N PHE A 26 11.84 12.70 -5.19
CA PHE A 26 12.73 12.80 -4.03
C PHE A 26 13.89 11.80 -4.04
N GLY A 27 13.91 10.87 -4.99
CA GLY A 27 14.92 9.82 -5.10
C GLY A 27 14.63 8.58 -4.24
N LEU A 28 15.36 7.50 -4.53
CA LEU A 28 15.28 6.20 -3.86
C LEU A 28 15.43 6.28 -2.33
N GLN A 29 16.21 7.25 -1.83
CA GLN A 29 16.45 7.48 -0.41
C GLN A 29 15.19 7.83 0.41
N TRP A 30 14.10 8.18 -0.27
CA TRP A 30 12.81 8.49 0.36
C TRP A 30 11.88 7.27 0.50
N ILE A 31 12.17 6.16 -0.17
CA ILE A 31 11.43 4.90 -0.04
C ILE A 31 11.95 4.17 1.21
N ASN A 32 11.54 4.62 2.39
CA ASN A 32 11.92 4.00 3.65
C ASN A 32 10.76 4.11 4.65
N ALA A 33 10.59 3.11 5.53
CA ALA A 33 9.45 3.04 6.47
C ALA A 33 9.39 4.24 7.44
N GLY A 34 10.52 4.93 7.67
CA GLY A 34 10.60 6.17 8.45
C GLY A 34 10.25 7.45 7.68
N ARG A 35 10.22 7.43 6.34
CA ARG A 35 9.99 8.61 5.48
C ARG A 35 8.72 8.52 4.64
N LEU A 36 8.28 7.31 4.28
CA LEU A 36 7.05 7.05 3.56
C LEU A 36 6.18 6.10 4.40
N ARG A 37 5.06 6.62 4.91
CA ARG A 37 4.02 5.80 5.54
C ARG A 37 2.76 5.83 4.70
N LEU A 38 2.41 4.67 4.16
CA LEU A 38 1.15 4.44 3.47
C LEU A 38 0.16 3.96 4.53
N GLY A 39 -0.85 4.76 4.82
CA GLY A 39 -1.82 4.47 5.88
C GLY A 39 -3.22 4.24 5.32
N GLY A 40 -3.68 3.00 5.35
CA GLY A 40 -5.05 2.62 5.00
C GLY A 40 -5.30 1.16 5.42
N SER A 41 -6.38 0.92 6.17
CA SER A 41 -6.73 -0.43 6.65
C SER A 41 -6.95 -1.38 5.47
N SER A 42 -7.61 -0.91 4.41
CA SER A 42 -7.85 -1.68 3.18
C SER A 42 -6.58 -1.93 2.37
N LEU A 43 -5.62 -1.00 2.37
CA LEU A 43 -4.33 -1.22 1.72
C LEU A 43 -3.54 -2.33 2.42
N LEU A 44 -3.56 -2.34 3.76
CA LEU A 44 -2.94 -3.40 4.55
C LEU A 44 -3.59 -4.76 4.21
N ASP A 45 -4.92 -4.81 4.19
CA ASP A 45 -5.69 -6.00 3.82
C ASP A 45 -5.31 -6.55 2.43
N ASP A 46 -5.28 -5.68 1.41
CA ASP A 46 -4.88 -6.02 0.03
C ASP A 46 -3.42 -6.52 -0.04
N LEU A 47 -2.50 -5.90 0.70
CA LEU A 47 -1.11 -6.34 0.79
C LEU A 47 -0.97 -7.72 1.46
N LEU A 48 -1.68 -7.95 2.57
CA LEU A 48 -1.64 -9.26 3.24
C LEU A 48 -2.30 -10.34 2.37
N ALA A 49 -3.41 -10.04 1.70
CA ALA A 49 -4.06 -10.95 0.76
C ALA A 49 -3.10 -11.33 -0.38
N ARG A 50 -2.37 -10.35 -0.92
CA ARG A 50 -1.40 -10.57 -1.99
C ARG A 50 -0.14 -11.32 -1.54
N LEU A 51 0.25 -11.21 -0.27
CA LEU A 51 1.30 -12.02 0.34
C LEU A 51 0.82 -13.44 0.70
N GLY A 52 -0.48 -13.73 0.59
CA GLY A 52 -1.09 -14.97 1.06
C GLY A 52 -1.10 -15.11 2.58
N LEU A 53 -0.91 -14.00 3.31
CA LEU A 53 -0.93 -13.94 4.78
C LEU A 53 -2.32 -13.63 5.32
N LEU A 54 -3.17 -12.99 4.51
CA LEU A 54 -4.61 -13.06 4.66
C LEU A 54 -5.09 -14.11 3.66
N GLU A 55 -5.83 -15.11 4.12
CA GLU A 55 -6.72 -15.80 3.19
C GLU A 55 -7.66 -14.73 2.63
N SER A 56 -7.61 -14.52 1.31
CA SER A 56 -8.68 -13.77 0.65
C SER A 56 -9.96 -14.45 1.08
N HIS A 57 -10.79 -13.78 1.88
CA HIS A 57 -12.18 -14.14 2.01
C HIS A 57 -12.87 -13.81 0.66
N GLY A 58 -12.46 -14.51 -0.39
CA GLY A 58 -13.30 -14.87 -1.52
C GLY A 58 -14.16 -16.06 -1.09
N GLY A 59 -14.87 -15.90 0.03
CA GLY A 59 -15.86 -16.85 0.52
C GLY A 59 -17.22 -16.43 0.00
N GLY A 60 -17.49 -16.71 -1.28
CA GLY A 60 -18.77 -16.37 -1.89
C GLY A 60 -18.90 -16.75 -3.37
N ASP A 61 -18.18 -17.77 -3.83
CA ASP A 61 -18.70 -18.58 -4.94
C ASP A 61 -19.47 -19.74 -4.29
N GLY A 62 -20.80 -19.63 -4.29
CA GLY A 62 -21.66 -20.54 -3.55
C GLY A 62 -23.12 -20.38 -3.96
N PHE A 63 -23.45 -21.07 -5.06
CA PHE A 63 -24.78 -21.36 -5.64
C PHE A 63 -25.57 -20.23 -6.33
#